data_AF-A0A654BHW2-F1
#
_entry.id   AF-A0A654BHW2-F1
#
_cell.length_a   1.000
_cell.length_b   1.000
_cell.length_c   1.000
_cell.angle_alpha   90.00
_cell.angle_beta   90.00
_cell.angle_gamma   90.00
#
_symmetry.space_group_name_H-M   'P 1'
#
loop_
_entity.id
_entity.type
_entity.pdbx_description
1 polymer ?
#
loop_
_entity_poly.entity_id
_entity_poly.type
_entity_poly.pdbx_seq_one_letter_code
_entity_poly.pdbx_strand_id
1 'polypeptide(L)'
;MIVFSPAPRCKPGVQRLVEPMTAACYLRLRRARSGMSRRDLAYRLSSAVQPHYLVSPAARVPALDEAMALIDMLETDGARARYRWTIEAISALIPVDVDVYHQLASDPEERHPQVCRGCACTEGDVASSGWAVANLCVSCLKRDAALAEVR
;
A
#
# COMPACT_ATOMS: atom_id res chain seq x y z
N MET A 1 -41.11 32.89 19.37
CA MET A 1 -39.68 32.78 19.07
C MET A 1 -39.31 31.31 19.20
N ILE A 2 -39.18 30.60 18.09
CA ILE A 2 -38.96 29.13 18.08
C ILE A 2 -37.45 28.89 18.13
N VAL A 3 -36.99 28.23 19.19
CA VAL A 3 -35.59 27.82 19.36
C VAL A 3 -35.44 26.45 18.74
N PHE A 4 -34.68 26.36 17.64
CA PHE A 4 -34.30 25.09 17.03
C PHE A 4 -33.24 24.41 17.91
N SER A 5 -33.62 23.31 18.56
CA SER A 5 -32.70 22.42 19.25
C SER A 5 -32.15 21.42 18.21
N PRO A 6 -30.83 21.39 17.94
CA PRO A 6 -30.28 20.43 16.98
C PRO A 6 -30.35 19.00 17.52
N ALA A 7 -30.74 18.08 16.64
CA ALA A 7 -30.96 16.66 16.86
C ALA A 7 -29.77 15.93 17.53
N PRO A 8 -30.02 14.83 18.27
CA PRO A 8 -28.97 14.05 18.92
C PRO A 8 -27.96 13.54 17.88
N ARG A 9 -26.68 13.82 18.14
CA ARG A 9 -25.54 13.37 17.34
C ARG A 9 -25.56 11.85 17.26
N CYS A 10 -25.56 11.29 16.04
CA CYS A 10 -25.24 9.89 15.82
C CYS A 10 -23.93 9.56 16.54
N LYS A 11 -23.99 8.60 17.47
CA LYS A 11 -22.81 8.07 18.13
C LYS A 11 -21.86 7.51 17.06
N PRO A 12 -20.54 7.76 17.12
CA PRO A 12 -19.58 7.09 16.25
C PRO A 12 -19.40 5.65 16.74
N GLY A 13 -20.40 4.82 16.47
CA GLY A 13 -20.37 3.39 16.74
C GLY A 13 -20.56 2.66 15.43
N VAL A 14 -19.62 1.77 15.11
CA VAL A 14 -19.58 0.86 13.95
C VAL A 14 -18.93 1.46 12.69
N GLN A 15 -17.61 1.62 12.70
CA GLN A 15 -16.77 1.67 11.48
C GLN A 15 -15.95 0.39 11.26
N ARG A 16 -16.37 -0.76 11.82
CA ARG A 16 -15.55 -1.99 11.83
C ARG A 16 -16.12 -3.09 10.92
N LEU A 17 -16.31 -2.78 9.64
CA LEU A 17 -16.69 -3.78 8.62
C LEU A 17 -15.76 -3.82 7.39
N VAL A 18 -14.71 -2.99 7.36
CA VAL A 18 -13.68 -3.07 6.32
C VAL A 18 -12.49 -3.81 6.90
N GLU A 19 -12.13 -4.95 6.31
CA GLU A 19 -10.94 -5.71 6.71
C GLU A 19 -9.71 -4.78 6.74
N PRO A 20 -8.82 -4.88 7.73
CA PRO A 20 -7.59 -4.08 7.81
C PRO A 20 -6.72 -4.20 6.55
N MET A 21 -5.88 -3.19 6.29
CA MET A 21 -4.97 -3.26 5.15
C MET A 21 -3.82 -4.20 5.52
N THR A 22 -3.62 -5.26 4.76
CA THR A 22 -2.45 -6.13 4.94
C THR A 22 -1.24 -5.54 4.22
N ALA A 23 -0.05 -5.83 4.71
CA ALA A 23 1.19 -5.46 4.03
C ALA A 23 1.29 -6.06 2.60
N ALA A 24 0.77 -7.26 2.41
CA ALA A 24 0.69 -7.93 1.11
C ALA A 24 -0.28 -7.22 0.14
N CYS A 25 -1.46 -6.81 0.61
CA CYS A 25 -2.42 -6.04 -0.18
C CYS A 25 -1.85 -4.66 -0.55
N TYR A 26 -1.17 -4.02 0.41
CA TYR A 26 -0.47 -2.75 0.19
C TYR A 26 0.55 -2.86 -0.95
N LEU A 27 1.46 -3.84 -0.92
CA LEU A 27 2.44 -4.05 -1.99
C LEU A 27 1.77 -4.32 -3.34
N ARG A 28 0.77 -5.21 -3.38
CA ARG A 28 0.00 -5.53 -4.60
C ARG A 28 -0.57 -4.27 -5.24
N LEU A 29 -1.21 -3.41 -4.45
CA LEU A 29 -1.84 -2.18 -4.91
C LEU A 29 -0.81 -1.16 -5.40
N ARG A 30 0.32 -0.97 -4.69
CA ARG A 30 1.39 -0.06 -5.12
C ARG A 30 2.02 -0.52 -6.43
N ARG A 31 2.28 -1.82 -6.57
CA ARG A 31 2.79 -2.39 -7.82
C ARG A 31 1.79 -2.18 -8.97
N ALA A 32 0.51 -2.53 -8.76
CA ALA A 32 -0.53 -2.37 -9.78
C ALA A 32 -0.73 -0.91 -10.18
N ARG A 33 -0.71 0.03 -9.21
CA ARG A 33 -0.80 1.47 -9.48
C ARG A 33 0.36 1.99 -10.31
N SER A 34 1.53 1.40 -10.15
CA SER A 34 2.73 1.70 -10.93
C SER A 34 2.71 1.11 -12.34
N GLY A 35 1.63 0.39 -12.70
CA GLY A 35 1.49 -0.27 -13.99
C GLY A 35 2.44 -1.45 -14.17
N MET A 36 3.03 -1.98 -13.10
CA MET A 36 4.00 -3.08 -13.19
C MET A 36 3.32 -4.43 -12.97
N SER A 37 3.61 -5.41 -13.83
CA SER A 37 3.34 -6.80 -13.52
C SER A 37 4.33 -7.32 -12.46
N ARG A 38 4.04 -8.46 -11.82
CA ARG A 38 5.01 -9.11 -10.91
C ARG A 38 6.31 -9.44 -11.64
N ARG A 39 6.20 -9.93 -12.88
CA ARG A 39 7.36 -10.28 -13.71
C ARG A 39 8.21 -9.05 -14.04
N ASP A 40 7.59 -7.90 -14.34
CA ASP A 40 8.33 -6.67 -14.62
C ASP A 40 9.09 -6.17 -13.39
N LEU A 41 8.44 -6.22 -12.22
CA LEU A 41 9.09 -5.86 -10.96
C LEU A 41 10.22 -6.84 -10.63
N ALA A 42 10.01 -8.14 -10.83
CA ALA A 42 11.04 -9.17 -10.63
C ALA A 42 12.24 -8.95 -11.54
N TYR A 43 11.97 -8.68 -12.81
CA TYR A 43 12.99 -8.38 -13.81
C TYR A 43 13.81 -7.16 -13.40
N ARG A 44 13.16 -6.07 -13.00
CA ARG A 44 13.84 -4.87 -12.52
C ARG A 44 14.65 -5.13 -11.24
N LEU A 45 14.15 -5.91 -10.29
CA LEU A 45 14.90 -6.30 -9.09
C LEU A 45 16.15 -7.13 -9.43
N SER A 46 16.03 -8.07 -10.37
CA SER A 46 17.14 -8.93 -10.80
C SER A 46 18.17 -8.25 -11.71
N SER A 47 17.83 -7.07 -12.25
CA SER A 47 18.70 -6.29 -13.15
C SER A 47 19.15 -4.97 -12.54
N ALA A 48 18.62 -4.60 -11.38
CA ALA A 48 18.98 -3.37 -10.70
C ALA A 48 20.45 -3.43 -10.26
N VAL A 49 21.25 -2.48 -10.75
CA VAL A 49 22.51 -2.10 -10.10
C VAL A 49 22.12 -1.39 -8.82
N GLN A 50 21.84 -2.17 -7.77
CA GLN A 50 21.41 -1.58 -6.51
C GLN A 50 22.59 -0.79 -5.91
N PRO A 51 22.36 0.45 -5.46
CA PRO A 51 23.35 1.15 -4.67
C PRO A 51 23.74 0.28 -3.47
N HIS A 52 25.03 0.12 -3.25
CA HIS A 52 25.64 -0.71 -2.20
C HIS A 52 25.19 -0.36 -0.76
N TYR A 53 24.43 0.73 -0.58
CA TYR A 53 23.83 1.13 0.69
C TYR A 53 22.37 0.65 0.88
N LEU A 54 21.67 0.19 -0.16
CA LEU A 54 20.31 -0.36 -0.09
C LEU A 54 20.29 -1.89 0.04
N VAL A 55 21.46 -2.52 -0.01
CA VAL A 55 21.66 -3.95 0.04
C VAL A 55 22.71 -4.22 1.11
N SER A 56 22.56 -5.28 1.90
CA SER A 56 23.66 -5.73 2.75
C SER A 56 24.93 -5.85 1.89
N PRO A 57 26.11 -5.40 2.34
CA PRO A 57 27.35 -5.48 1.56
C PRO A 57 27.69 -6.90 1.05
N ALA A 58 27.07 -7.93 1.63
CA ALA A 58 27.21 -9.33 1.26
C ALA A 58 26.09 -9.88 0.35
N ALA A 59 25.05 -9.10 0.02
CA ALA A 59 23.92 -9.61 -0.74
C ALA A 59 24.16 -9.51 -2.26
N ARG A 60 24.08 -10.68 -2.91
CA ARG A 60 24.10 -10.78 -4.38
C ARG A 60 22.77 -10.31 -4.98
N VAL A 61 22.82 -9.84 -6.21
CA VAL A 61 21.61 -9.61 -7.02
C VAL A 61 20.90 -10.96 -7.22
N PRO A 62 19.59 -11.07 -6.93
CA PRO A 62 18.86 -12.32 -7.11
C PRO A 62 18.70 -12.64 -8.60
N ALA A 63 18.69 -13.93 -8.95
CA ALA A 63 18.27 -14.34 -10.28
C ALA A 63 16.78 -14.00 -10.51
N LEU A 64 16.34 -13.95 -11.77
CA LEU A 64 14.95 -13.60 -12.11
C LEU A 64 13.91 -14.49 -11.39
N ASP A 65 14.15 -15.80 -11.36
CA ASP A 65 13.24 -16.76 -10.71
C ASP A 65 13.18 -16.56 -9.19
N GLU A 66 14.31 -16.21 -8.56
CA GLU A 66 14.37 -15.89 -7.13
C GLU A 66 13.63 -14.58 -6.83
N ALA A 67 13.78 -13.57 -7.69
CA ALA A 67 13.08 -12.30 -7.58
C ALA A 67 11.55 -12.48 -7.76
N MET A 68 11.14 -13.35 -8.68
CA MET A 68 9.73 -13.71 -8.84
C MET A 68 9.17 -14.39 -7.59
N ALA A 69 9.85 -15.43 -7.10
CA ALA A 69 9.43 -16.14 -5.90
C ALA A 69 9.36 -15.22 -4.68
N LEU A 70 10.30 -14.27 -4.56
CA LEU A 70 10.28 -13.25 -3.53
C LEU A 70 9.04 -12.35 -3.61
N ILE A 71 8.70 -11.84 -4.80
CA ILE A 71 7.51 -10.99 -4.97
C ILE A 71 6.23 -11.78 -4.68
N ASP A 72 6.11 -13.00 -5.21
CA ASP A 72 4.94 -13.84 -4.96
C ASP A 72 4.76 -14.12 -3.45
N MET A 73 5.87 -14.39 -2.75
CA MET A 73 5.86 -14.54 -1.29
C MET A 73 5.39 -13.25 -0.61
N LEU A 74 5.96 -12.09 -0.93
CA LEU A 74 5.63 -10.82 -0.28
C LEU A 74 4.21 -10.33 -0.57
N GLU A 75 3.61 -10.76 -1.68
CA GLU A 75 2.23 -10.48 -2.05
C GLU A 75 1.22 -11.51 -1.52
N THR A 76 1.70 -12.54 -0.81
CA THR A 76 0.86 -13.54 -0.13
C THR A 76 0.47 -13.05 1.26
N ASP A 77 -0.82 -13.13 1.59
CA ASP A 77 -1.31 -12.66 2.89
C ASP A 77 -0.68 -13.47 4.06
N GLY A 78 -0.29 -12.75 5.12
CA GLY A 78 0.42 -13.32 6.27
C GLY A 78 1.93 -13.46 6.09
N ALA A 79 2.46 -13.35 4.86
CA ALA A 79 3.89 -13.25 4.64
C ALA A 79 4.41 -11.84 4.94
N ARG A 80 5.67 -11.76 5.39
CA ARG A 80 6.35 -10.50 5.66
C ARG A 80 7.81 -10.57 5.25
N ALA A 81 8.34 -9.45 4.78
CA ALA A 81 9.77 -9.34 4.56
C ALA A 81 10.51 -9.53 5.88
N ARG A 82 11.44 -10.49 5.89
CA ARG A 82 12.32 -10.72 7.04
C ARG A 82 13.22 -9.52 7.31
N TYR A 83 13.61 -8.83 6.26
CA TYR A 83 14.55 -7.72 6.34
C TYR A 83 13.98 -6.47 5.68
N ARG A 84 14.22 -5.33 6.33
CA ARG A 84 13.76 -4.02 5.86
C ARG A 84 14.34 -3.64 4.49
N TRP A 85 15.61 -3.93 4.27
CA TRP A 85 16.29 -3.65 3.01
C TRP A 85 15.63 -4.32 1.79
N THR A 86 14.90 -5.43 1.99
CA THR A 86 14.12 -6.06 0.92
C THR A 86 13.03 -5.14 0.39
N ILE A 87 12.37 -4.38 1.27
CA ILE A 87 11.32 -3.44 0.90
C ILE A 87 11.93 -2.12 0.41
N GLU A 88 13.08 -1.71 0.95
CA GLU A 88 13.83 -0.55 0.44
C GLU A 88 14.24 -0.77 -1.02
N ALA A 89 14.74 -1.96 -1.37
CA ALA A 89 15.03 -2.34 -2.76
C ALA A 89 13.80 -2.25 -3.68
N ILE A 90 12.62 -2.63 -3.19
CA ILE A 90 11.36 -2.49 -3.93
C ILE A 90 10.94 -1.02 -4.05
N SER A 91 11.10 -0.22 -2.99
CA SER A 91 10.75 1.20 -2.98
C SER A 91 11.60 2.05 -3.93
N ALA A 92 12.80 1.56 -4.29
CA ALA A 92 13.62 2.19 -5.32
C ALA A 92 13.04 2.02 -6.74
N LEU A 93 12.12 1.06 -6.94
CA LEU A 93 11.57 0.70 -8.25
C LEU A 93 10.10 1.13 -8.43
N ILE A 94 9.34 1.11 -7.35
CA ILE A 94 7.94 1.54 -7.31
C ILE A 94 7.74 2.43 -6.09
N PRO A 95 6.84 3.42 -6.12
CA PRO A 95 6.62 4.29 -4.98
C PRO A 95 5.98 3.43 -3.89
N VAL A 96 6.75 3.05 -2.87
CA VAL A 96 6.31 2.26 -1.72
C VAL A 96 6.91 2.93 -0.51
N ASP A 97 6.08 3.18 0.50
CA ASP A 97 6.55 3.68 1.78
C ASP A 97 6.96 2.48 2.64
N VAL A 98 8.26 2.41 2.94
CA VAL A 98 8.89 1.32 3.68
C VAL A 98 8.37 1.27 5.11
N ASP A 99 8.16 2.43 5.75
CA ASP A 99 7.69 2.50 7.12
C ASP A 99 6.24 2.07 7.23
N VAL A 100 5.41 2.52 6.29
CA VAL A 100 4.01 2.07 6.19
C VAL A 100 3.94 0.56 6.01
N TYR A 101 4.74 -0.03 5.11
CA TYR A 101 4.78 -1.49 4.95
C TYR A 101 5.10 -2.20 6.28
N HIS A 102 6.11 -1.74 7.00
CA HIS A 102 6.53 -2.37 8.25
C HIS A 102 5.52 -2.22 9.38
N GLN A 103 4.86 -1.06 9.47
CA GLN A 103 3.74 -0.85 10.40
C GLN A 103 2.61 -1.84 10.10
N LEU A 104 2.17 -1.94 8.84
CA LEU A 104 1.12 -2.89 8.44
C LEU A 104 1.51 -4.36 8.68
N ALA A 105 2.80 -4.69 8.62
CA ALA A 105 3.30 -6.05 8.78
C ALA A 105 3.52 -6.47 10.25
N SER A 106 3.65 -5.51 11.18
CA SER A 106 4.18 -5.78 12.53
C SER A 106 3.34 -5.16 13.65
N ASP A 107 2.72 -4.02 13.40
CA ASP A 107 1.97 -3.31 14.42
C ASP A 107 0.54 -3.84 14.50
N PRO A 108 -0.12 -3.72 15.68
CA PRO A 108 -1.54 -4.00 15.80
C PRO A 108 -2.36 -3.04 14.94
N GLU A 109 -3.55 -3.48 14.52
CA GLU A 109 -4.44 -2.76 13.59
C GLU A 109 -4.75 -1.33 14.03
N GLU A 110 -4.86 -1.08 15.33
CA GLU A 110 -5.17 0.24 15.88
C GLU A 110 -4.06 1.29 15.65
N ARG A 111 -2.85 0.83 15.30
CA ARG A 111 -1.70 1.68 14.96
C ARG A 111 -1.45 1.76 13.46
N HIS A 112 -2.24 1.06 12.64
CA HIS A 112 -2.05 1.09 11.20
C HIS A 112 -2.32 2.50 10.67
N PRO A 113 -1.48 3.00 9.75
CA PRO A 113 -1.72 4.28 9.12
C PRO A 113 -2.97 4.21 8.24
N GLN A 114 -3.54 5.37 7.93
CA GLN A 114 -4.62 5.46 6.97
C GLN A 114 -4.10 5.17 5.55
N VAL A 115 -4.65 4.15 4.89
CA VAL A 115 -4.22 3.70 3.56
C VAL A 115 -5.42 3.54 2.63
N CYS A 116 -5.32 4.09 1.41
CA CYS A 116 -6.39 4.02 0.43
C CYS A 116 -6.53 2.59 -0.12
N ARG A 117 -7.75 2.07 -0.15
CA ARG A 117 -8.04 0.70 -0.61
C ARG A 117 -7.97 0.51 -2.11
N GLY A 118 -8.13 1.58 -2.89
CA GLY A 118 -8.04 1.50 -4.35
C GLY A 118 -6.61 1.61 -4.90
N CYS A 119 -5.70 2.27 -4.18
CA CYS A 119 -4.39 2.61 -4.74
C CYS A 119 -3.25 2.66 -3.72
N ALA A 120 -3.51 2.31 -2.46
CA ALA A 120 -2.55 2.28 -1.39
C ALA A 120 -1.77 3.59 -1.16
N CYS A 121 -2.33 4.77 -1.49
CA CYS A 121 -1.71 6.00 -1.02
C CYS A 121 -1.91 6.23 0.47
N THR A 122 -0.90 6.84 1.07
CA THR A 122 -0.94 7.40 2.42
C THR A 122 -1.02 8.92 2.36
N GLU A 123 -1.15 9.57 3.52
CA GLU A 123 -1.25 11.04 3.62
C GLU A 123 0.00 11.76 3.10
N GLY A 124 1.18 11.12 3.16
CA GLY A 124 2.44 11.65 2.65
C GLY A 124 2.63 11.51 1.13
N ASP A 125 1.77 10.76 0.43
CA ASP A 125 1.88 10.62 -1.02
C ASP A 125 1.35 11.88 -1.73
N VAL A 126 2.21 12.51 -2.54
CA VAL A 126 1.88 13.63 -3.45
C VAL A 126 0.70 13.33 -4.39
N ALA A 127 0.41 12.05 -4.62
CA ALA A 127 -0.68 11.60 -5.47
C ALA A 127 -2.05 11.53 -4.75
N SER A 128 -2.11 11.83 -3.44
CA SER A 128 -3.37 11.97 -2.73
C SER A 128 -3.88 13.40 -2.87
N SER A 129 -5.04 13.59 -3.51
CA SER A 129 -5.76 14.87 -3.49
C SER A 129 -6.56 15.03 -2.19
N GLY A 130 -6.05 14.44 -1.10
CA GLY A 130 -6.76 14.23 0.15
C GLY A 130 -7.63 12.96 0.19
N TRP A 131 -8.26 12.77 1.34
CA TRP A 131 -9.15 11.65 1.65
C TRP A 131 -10.60 12.02 1.37
N ALA A 132 -11.32 11.15 0.66
CA ALA A 132 -12.76 11.32 0.47
C ALA A 132 -13.55 10.68 1.62
N VAL A 133 -13.11 9.50 2.06
CA VAL A 133 -13.61 8.78 3.24
C VAL A 133 -12.44 8.06 3.91
N ALA A 134 -12.69 7.46 5.09
CA ALA A 134 -11.67 6.86 5.95
C ALA A 134 -10.68 5.92 5.23
N ASN A 135 -11.09 5.23 4.16
CA ASN A 135 -10.24 4.24 3.47
C ASN A 135 -10.15 4.47 1.94
N LEU A 136 -10.54 5.64 1.44
CA LEU A 136 -10.54 5.93 0.01
C LEU A 136 -10.11 7.38 -0.27
N CYS A 137 -9.11 7.54 -1.12
CA CYS A 137 -8.68 8.87 -1.56
C CYS A 137 -9.63 9.43 -2.62
N VAL A 138 -9.64 10.76 -2.75
CA VAL A 138 -10.49 11.48 -3.72
C VAL A 138 -10.28 10.99 -5.15
N SER A 139 -9.03 10.71 -5.54
CA SER A 139 -8.69 10.21 -6.87
C SER A 139 -9.31 8.84 -7.17
N CYS A 140 -9.35 7.94 -6.20
CA CYS A 140 -9.98 6.63 -6.37
C CYS A 140 -11.50 6.73 -6.39
N LEU A 141 -12.09 7.54 -5.50
CA LEU A 141 -13.54 7.76 -5.51
C LEU A 141 -14.04 8.28 -6.86
N LYS A 142 -13.33 9.26 -7.44
CA LYS A 142 -13.67 9.81 -8.77
C LYS A 142 -13.56 8.75 -9.88
N ARG A 143 -12.55 7.88 -9.81
CA ARG A 143 -12.38 6.79 -10.78
C ARG A 143 -13.53 5.77 -10.68
N ASP A 144 -13.93 5.40 -9.48
CA ASP A 144 -15.04 4.45 -9.27
C ASP A 144 -16.37 5.03 -9.76
N ALA A 145 -16.62 6.31 -9.49
CA ALA A 145 -17.81 7.01 -10.01
C ALA A 145 -17.82 7.05 -11.55
N ALA A 146 -16.70 7.37 -12.18
CA ALA A 146 -16.60 7.38 -13.64
C ALA A 146 -16.82 5.99 -14.26
N LEU A 147 -16.41 4.90 -13.59
CA LEU A 147 -16.66 3.53 -14.04
C LEU A 147 -18.14 3.12 -13.87
N ALA A 148 -18.85 3.71 -12.91
CA ALA A 148 -20.27 3.44 -12.70
C ALA A 148 -21.17 4.12 -13.74
N GLU A 149 -20.80 5.29 -14.25
CA GLU A 149 -21.56 6.04 -15.27
C GLU A 149 -21.45 5.45 -16.68
N VAL A 150 -20.46 4.59 -16.92
CA VAL A 150 -20.25 3.90 -18.22
C VAL A 150 -21.02 2.57 -18.31
N ARG A 151 -21.70 2.16 -17.23
CA ARG A 151 -22.51 0.93 -17.16
C ARG A 151 -24.00 1.23 -17.28
#